data_AF-A0A5R9P2Q5-F1
#
_entry.id   AF-A0A5R9P2Q5-F1
#
_cell.length_a   1.000
_cell.length_b   1.000
_cell.length_c   1.000
_cell.angle_alpha   90.00
_cell.angle_beta   90.00
_cell.angle_gamma   90.00
#
_symmetry.space_group_name_H-M   'P 1'
#
loop_
_entity.id
_entity.type
_entity.pdbx_description
1 polymer ?
#
loop_
_entity_poly.entity_id
_entity_poly.type
_entity_poly.pdbx_seq_one_letter_code
_entity_poly.pdbx_strand_id
1 'polypeptide(L)'
;MSNVYEQAEVLTSLLVLGGATDIPDHSGILDRALGEVGQGLPAPLKLTFATTSVGFRCFELPDIILACHETGLVEWQHGDMRVLKLRLPIEHAFEIAFTNLSIASYQETGQTLVAALENAEYQAAKISSSR
;
A
#
# COMPACT_ATOMS: atom_id res chain seq x y z
N MET A 1 -13.00 -9.81 -12.75
CA MET A 1 -12.26 -8.54 -12.77
C MET A 1 -12.43 -7.98 -11.38
N SER A 2 -11.35 -7.79 -10.61
CA SER A 2 -11.49 -7.10 -9.33
C SER A 2 -11.82 -5.64 -9.61
N ASN A 3 -12.72 -5.07 -8.82
CA ASN A 3 -13.05 -3.65 -8.92
C ASN A 3 -11.95 -2.84 -8.23
N VAL A 4 -11.67 -1.62 -8.67
CA VAL A 4 -10.66 -0.75 -8.06
C VAL A 4 -10.94 -0.48 -6.56
N TYR A 5 -12.23 -0.45 -6.18
CA TYR A 5 -12.64 -0.33 -4.79
C TYR A 5 -12.28 -1.57 -3.94
N GLU A 6 -12.40 -2.77 -4.52
CA GLU A 6 -11.96 -4.01 -3.86
C GLU A 6 -10.43 -4.03 -3.70
N GLN A 7 -9.69 -3.52 -4.69
CA GLN A 7 -8.24 -3.35 -4.58
C GLN A 7 -7.85 -2.37 -3.47
N ALA A 8 -8.59 -1.27 -3.33
CA ALA A 8 -8.40 -0.30 -2.25
C ALA A 8 -8.65 -0.91 -0.86
N GLU A 9 -9.75 -1.65 -0.69
CA GLU A 9 -10.07 -2.38 0.55
C GLU A 9 -8.98 -3.40 0.90
N VAL A 10 -8.53 -4.20 -0.08
CA VAL A 10 -7.50 -5.21 0.14
C VAL A 10 -6.15 -4.57 0.47
N LEU A 11 -5.73 -3.53 -0.26
CA LEU A 11 -4.48 -2.82 0.00
C LEU A 11 -4.47 -2.22 1.41
N THR A 12 -5.54 -1.52 1.79
CA THR A 12 -5.64 -0.87 3.11
C THR A 12 -5.76 -1.89 4.24
N SER A 13 -6.46 -3.00 4.03
CA SER A 13 -6.51 -4.12 4.98
C SER A 13 -5.12 -4.72 5.22
N LEU A 14 -4.33 -4.97 4.17
CA LEU A 14 -2.95 -5.47 4.31
C LEU A 14 -2.07 -4.51 5.11
N LEU A 15 -2.17 -3.21 4.83
CA LEU A 15 -1.38 -2.20 5.53
C LEU A 15 -1.77 -2.10 7.01
N VAL A 16 -3.07 -2.05 7.32
CA VAL A 16 -3.57 -2.00 8.70
C VAL A 16 -3.18 -3.26 9.47
N LEU A 17 -3.38 -4.45 8.90
CA LEU A 17 -3.04 -5.72 9.55
C LEU A 17 -1.52 -5.96 9.63
N GLY A 18 -0.76 -5.33 8.74
CA GLY A 18 0.70 -5.27 8.78
C GLY A 18 1.25 -4.30 9.82
N GLY A 19 0.40 -3.43 10.39
CA GLY A 19 0.78 -2.47 11.43
C GLY A 19 1.15 -1.08 10.90
N ALA A 20 0.90 -0.77 9.63
CA ALA A 20 1.08 0.58 9.12
C ALA A 20 0.03 1.53 9.69
N THR A 21 0.45 2.76 9.98
CA THR A 21 -0.43 3.88 10.35
C THR A 21 -0.75 4.79 9.16
N ASP A 22 0.06 4.70 8.12
CA ASP A 22 0.02 5.59 6.98
C ASP A 22 0.59 4.93 5.71
N ILE A 23 0.34 5.60 4.59
CA ILE A 23 0.80 5.21 3.26
C ILE A 23 1.71 6.32 2.71
N PRO A 24 2.96 6.01 2.34
CA PRO A 24 3.83 6.99 1.70
C PRO A 24 3.40 7.21 0.24
N ASP A 25 2.99 8.42 -0.09
CA ASP A 25 2.60 8.84 -1.44
C ASP A 25 3.68 9.67 -2.14
N HIS A 26 4.95 9.29 -1.93
CA HIS A 26 6.07 10.02 -2.51
C HIS A 26 7.22 9.09 -2.89
N SER A 27 8.12 9.60 -3.74
CA SER A 27 9.40 8.97 -4.11
C SER A 27 9.32 7.54 -4.69
N GLY A 28 8.12 7.08 -5.05
CA GLY A 28 7.85 5.72 -5.51
C GLY A 28 8.10 4.66 -4.43
N ILE A 29 7.97 5.01 -3.15
CA ILE A 29 8.20 4.09 -2.02
C ILE A 29 7.19 2.95 -2.07
N LEU A 30 5.90 3.29 -2.18
CA LEU A 30 4.82 2.30 -2.26
C LEU A 30 4.93 1.42 -3.51
N ASP A 31 5.29 1.99 -4.66
CA ASP A 31 5.52 1.22 -5.89
C ASP A 31 6.58 0.14 -5.69
N ARG A 32 7.71 0.49 -5.05
CA ARG A 32 8.82 -0.45 -4.81
C ARG A 32 8.42 -1.52 -3.82
N ALA A 33 7.78 -1.15 -2.72
CA ALA A 33 7.36 -2.10 -1.70
C ALA A 33 6.36 -3.12 -2.27
N LEU A 34 5.38 -2.66 -3.05
CA LEU A 34 4.44 -3.54 -3.74
C LEU A 34 5.13 -4.43 -4.79
N GLY A 35 6.12 -3.89 -5.50
CA GLY A 35 6.91 -4.66 -6.47
C GLY A 35 7.79 -5.75 -5.82
N GLU A 36 8.31 -5.49 -4.62
CA GLU A 36 9.11 -6.45 -3.84
C GLU A 36 8.24 -7.58 -3.30
N VAL A 37 7.07 -7.26 -2.75
CA VAL A 37 6.13 -8.27 -2.24
C VAL A 37 5.48 -9.07 -3.38
N GLY A 38 5.14 -8.41 -4.49
CA GLY A 38 4.75 -8.97 -5.79
C GLY A 38 3.92 -10.26 -5.76
N GLN A 39 4.61 -11.41 -5.70
CA GLN A 39 4.02 -12.75 -5.74
C GLN A 39 3.23 -13.13 -4.47
N GLY A 40 3.45 -12.45 -3.35
CA GLY A 40 2.75 -12.69 -2.08
C GLY A 40 1.44 -11.92 -1.92
N LEU A 41 1.09 -11.06 -2.88
CA LEU A 41 -0.11 -10.22 -2.80
C LEU A 41 -1.40 -11.04 -3.03
N PRO A 42 -2.50 -10.71 -2.34
CA PRO A 42 -3.79 -11.35 -2.56
C PRO A 42 -4.30 -11.16 -4.00
N ALA A 43 -5.08 -12.13 -4.47
CA ALA A 43 -5.56 -12.21 -5.85
C ALA A 43 -6.25 -10.94 -6.41
N PRO A 44 -6.97 -10.11 -5.63
CA PRO A 44 -7.52 -8.85 -6.11
C PRO A 44 -6.45 -7.83 -6.55
N LEU A 45 -5.26 -7.84 -5.94
CA LEU A 45 -4.13 -6.96 -6.25
C LEU A 45 -3.30 -7.51 -7.42
N LYS A 46 -3.91 -7.51 -8.62
CA LYS A 46 -3.21 -7.79 -9.88
C LYS A 46 -2.51 -6.54 -10.37
N LEU A 47 -1.35 -6.27 -9.80
CA LEU A 47 -0.56 -5.07 -10.08
C LEU A 47 0.43 -5.32 -11.22
N THR A 48 0.62 -4.31 -12.06
CA THR A 48 1.61 -4.32 -13.13
C THR A 48 2.63 -3.20 -12.93
N PHE A 49 3.90 -3.53 -13.17
CA PHE A 49 5.01 -2.65 -12.85
C PHE A 49 5.93 -2.43 -14.05
N ALA A 50 6.46 -1.21 -14.18
CA ALA A 50 7.49 -0.90 -15.16
C ALA A 50 8.46 0.17 -14.66
N THR A 51 9.70 0.10 -15.15
CA THR A 51 10.67 1.19 -15.00
C THR A 51 10.40 2.24 -16.08
N THR A 52 10.04 3.44 -15.64
CA THR A 52 9.78 4.61 -16.50
C THR A 52 10.93 5.62 -16.40
N SER A 53 10.88 6.69 -17.19
CA SER A 53 11.82 7.82 -17.09
C SER A 53 11.78 8.53 -15.73
N VAL A 54 10.71 8.36 -14.95
CA VAL A 54 10.51 8.97 -13.63
C VAL A 54 10.65 7.95 -12.48
N GLY A 55 11.06 6.71 -12.79
CA GLY A 55 11.33 5.64 -11.82
C GLY A 55 10.47 4.39 -11.99
N PHE A 56 10.62 3.45 -11.07
CA PHE A 56 9.77 2.26 -10.96
C PHE A 56 8.35 2.67 -10.56
N ARG A 57 7.34 2.18 -11.28
CA ARG A 57 5.93 2.54 -11.12
C ARG A 57 5.01 1.34 -11.20
N CYS A 58 3.98 1.33 -10.37
CA CYS A 58 2.80 0.50 -10.44
C CYS A 58 1.71 1.25 -11.22
N PHE A 59 1.13 0.65 -12.26
CA PHE A 59 0.20 1.35 -13.14
C PHE A 59 -1.20 1.52 -12.54
N GLU A 60 -1.64 0.57 -11.71
CA GLU A 60 -2.96 0.60 -11.08
C GLU A 60 -2.96 1.44 -9.79
N LEU A 61 -1.79 1.71 -9.22
CA LEU A 61 -1.68 2.37 -7.92
C LEU A 61 -2.35 3.75 -7.85
N PRO A 62 -2.23 4.64 -8.86
CA PRO A 62 -2.95 5.92 -8.83
C PRO A 62 -4.46 5.76 -8.68
N ASP A 63 -5.06 4.82 -9.41
CA ASP A 63 -6.51 4.57 -9.38
C ASP A 63 -6.92 3.92 -8.04
N ILE A 64 -6.10 3.02 -7.50
CA ILE A 64 -6.33 2.41 -6.18
C ILE A 64 -6.28 3.46 -5.07
N ILE A 65 -5.29 4.36 -5.09
CA ILE A 65 -5.18 5.45 -4.11
C ILE A 65 -6.36 6.42 -4.23
N LEU A 66 -6.79 6.74 -5.45
CA LEU A 66 -8.00 7.54 -5.66
C LEU A 66 -9.24 6.85 -5.07
N ALA A 67 -9.40 5.54 -5.28
CA ALA A 67 -10.49 4.77 -4.70
C ALA A 67 -10.42 4.74 -3.16
N CYS A 68 -9.23 4.66 -2.55
CA CYS A 68 -9.06 4.80 -1.10
C CYS A 68 -9.58 6.14 -0.58
N HIS A 69 -9.36 7.24 -1.33
CA HIS A 69 -9.87 8.56 -0.97
C HIS A 69 -11.39 8.65 -1.11
N GLU A 70 -11.95 8.21 -2.23
CA GLU A 70 -13.40 8.28 -2.50
C GLU A 70 -14.22 7.50 -1.46
N THR A 71 -13.66 6.41 -0.94
CA THR A 71 -14.29 5.54 0.06
C THR A 71 -13.99 5.96 1.50
N GLY A 72 -13.13 6.96 1.71
CA GLY A 72 -12.73 7.41 3.05
C GLY A 72 -11.85 6.40 3.81
N LEU A 73 -11.23 5.44 3.12
CA LEU A 73 -10.26 4.51 3.71
C LEU A 73 -8.95 5.19 4.09
N VAL A 74 -8.65 6.33 3.46
CA VAL A 74 -7.49 7.19 3.77
C VAL A 74 -7.88 8.66 3.86
N GLU A 75 -7.07 9.41 4.60
CA GLU A 75 -7.18 10.86 4.77
C GLU A 75 -5.83 11.50 4.47
N TRP A 76 -5.82 12.60 3.71
CA TRP A 76 -4.62 13.44 3.59
C TRP A 76 -4.27 14.05 4.95
N GLN A 77 -3.03 13.88 5.39
CA GLN A 77 -2.59 14.57 6.59
C GLN A 77 -2.51 16.08 6.31
N HIS A 78 -3.31 16.86 7.03
CA HIS A 78 -3.38 18.32 6.85
C HIS A 78 -1.97 18.94 6.97
N GLY A 79 -1.46 19.46 5.87
CA GLY A 79 -0.15 20.13 5.79
C GLY A 79 1.00 19.28 5.24
N ASP A 80 0.84 17.98 5.06
CA ASP A 80 1.83 17.11 4.42
C ASP A 80 1.19 16.20 3.36
N MET A 81 1.42 16.53 2.09
CA MET A 81 0.94 15.75 0.93
C MET A 81 1.87 14.58 0.57
N ARG A 82 2.77 14.16 1.48
CA ARG A 82 3.66 13.02 1.24
C ARG A 82 3.13 11.73 1.83
N VAL A 83 2.12 11.81 2.68
CA VAL A 83 1.66 10.72 3.53
C VAL A 83 0.13 10.73 3.61
N LEU A 84 -0.46 9.55 3.46
CA LEU A 84 -1.90 9.31 3.60
C LEU A 84 -2.15 8.56 4.89
N LYS A 85 -3.00 9.09 5.77
CA LYS A 85 -3.34 8.44 7.02
C LYS A 85 -4.38 7.35 6.78
N LEU A 86 -4.13 6.14 7.27
CA LEU A 86 -5.09 5.05 7.21
C LEU A 86 -6.27 5.30 8.18
N ARG A 87 -7.49 5.08 7.70
CA ARG A 87 -8.74 5.28 8.46
C ARG A 87 -9.56 4.01 8.62
N LEU A 88 -9.22 2.94 7.90
CA LEU A 88 -9.88 1.64 8.00
C LEU A 88 -9.73 1.06 9.43
N PRO A 89 -10.83 0.83 10.17
CA PRO A 89 -10.78 0.19 11.48
C PRO A 89 -10.20 -1.23 11.39
N ILE A 90 -9.46 -1.65 12.41
CA ILE A 90 -8.79 -2.96 12.41
C ILE A 90 -9.79 -4.11 12.31
N GLU A 91 -10.97 -3.97 12.90
CA GLU A 91 -12.05 -4.95 12.83
C GLU A 91 -12.51 -5.16 11.37
N HIS A 92 -12.68 -4.07 10.63
CA HIS A 92 -13.08 -4.13 9.22
C HIS A 92 -11.93 -4.69 8.35
N ALA A 93 -10.68 -4.38 8.69
CA ALA A 93 -9.53 -5.00 8.01
C ALA A 93 -9.53 -6.53 8.17
N PHE A 94 -9.89 -7.06 9.35
CA PHE A 94 -10.05 -8.50 9.58
C PHE A 94 -11.20 -9.11 8.76
N GLU A 95 -12.34 -8.41 8.62
CA GLU A 95 -13.47 -8.87 7.81
C GLU A 95 -13.08 -9.01 6.32
N ILE A 96 -12.34 -8.04 5.78
CA ILE A 96 -11.81 -8.08 4.40
C ILE A 96 -10.85 -9.26 4.23
N ALA A 97 -9.93 -9.45 5.19
CA ALA A 97 -8.96 -10.55 5.18
C ALA A 97 -9.64 -11.93 5.23
N PHE A 98 -10.67 -12.07 6.06
CA PHE A 98 -11.46 -13.29 6.17
C PHE A 98 -12.24 -13.59 4.88
N THR A 99 -12.77 -12.56 4.22
CA THR A 99 -13.56 -12.71 2.99
C THR A 99 -12.69 -13.11 1.79
N ASN A 100 -11.47 -12.60 1.73
CA ASN A 100 -10.60 -12.79 0.56
C ASN A 100 -9.66 -13.99 0.68
N LEU A 101 -9.20 -14.36 1.88
CA LEU A 101 -8.24 -15.44 2.04
C LEU A 101 -8.21 -16.02 3.47
N SER A 102 -7.23 -15.62 4.28
CA SER A 102 -7.13 -15.96 5.69
C SER A 102 -6.52 -14.77 6.43
N ILE A 103 -6.95 -14.57 7.68
CA ILE A 103 -6.43 -13.50 8.54
C ILE A 103 -4.90 -13.64 8.70
N ALA A 104 -4.42 -14.86 8.97
CA ALA A 104 -2.99 -15.11 9.17
C ALA A 104 -2.16 -14.77 7.92
N SER A 105 -2.63 -15.14 6.72
CA SER A 105 -1.95 -14.80 5.47
C SER A 105 -1.92 -13.30 5.22
N TYR A 106 -3.01 -12.58 5.51
CA TYR A 106 -3.04 -11.12 5.37
C TYR A 106 -2.11 -10.42 6.35
N GLN A 107 -2.01 -10.92 7.59
CA GLN A 107 -1.07 -10.39 8.57
C GLN A 107 0.39 -10.62 8.14
N GLU A 108 0.72 -11.81 7.66
CA GLU A 108 2.07 -12.15 7.18
C GLU A 108 2.46 -11.31 5.95
N THR A 109 1.59 -11.27 4.92
CA THR A 109 1.80 -10.44 3.73
C THR A 109 1.85 -8.95 4.10
N GLY A 110 0.97 -8.50 4.99
CA GLY A 110 0.92 -7.13 5.48
C GLY A 110 2.21 -6.72 6.18
N GLN A 111 2.71 -7.54 7.12
CA GLN A 111 3.98 -7.29 7.81
C GLN A 111 5.16 -7.24 6.84
N THR A 112 5.17 -8.12 5.84
CA THR A 112 6.19 -8.12 4.78
C THR A 112 6.13 -6.83 3.97
N LEU A 113 4.93 -6.36 3.63
CA LEU A 113 4.73 -5.09 2.93
C LEU A 113 5.18 -3.89 3.76
N VAL A 114 4.84 -3.84 5.04
CA VAL A 114 5.26 -2.75 5.94
C VAL A 114 6.77 -2.72 6.10
N ALA A 115 7.42 -3.87 6.27
CA ALA A 115 8.89 -3.94 6.31
C ALA A 115 9.54 -3.44 5.00
N ALA A 116 8.93 -3.75 3.84
CA ALA A 116 9.40 -3.27 2.55
C ALA A 116 9.23 -1.74 2.40
N LEU A 117 8.15 -1.16 2.93
CA LEU A 117 7.95 0.29 2.99
C LEU A 117 9.05 0.97 3.82
N GLU A 118 9.29 0.48 5.04
CA GLU A 118 10.32 1.04 5.94
C GLU A 118 11.72 0.99 5.31
N ASN A 119 12.07 -0.13 4.65
CA ASN A 119 13.33 -0.25 3.94
C ASN A 119 13.41 0.75 2.77
N ALA A 120 12.36 0.86 1.96
CA ALA A 120 12.32 1.79 0.84
C ALA A 120 12.43 3.25 1.28
N GLU A 121 11.82 3.62 2.41
CA GLU A 121 11.96 4.94 3.05
C GLU A 121 13.39 5.19 3.51
N TYR A 122 13.99 4.23 4.21
CA TYR A 122 15.39 4.33 4.66
C TYR A 122 16.35 4.57 3.49
N GLN A 123 16.18 3.85 2.38
CA GLN A 123 16.99 4.06 1.18
C GLN A 123 16.77 5.45 0.55
N ALA A 124 15.52 5.91 0.50
CA ALA A 124 15.18 7.24 -0.03
C ALA A 124 15.83 8.35 0.82
N ALA A 125 15.76 8.24 2.15
CA ALA A 125 16.39 9.18 3.08
C ALA A 125 17.92 9.22 2.90
N LYS A 126 18.57 8.05 2.79
CA LYS A 126 20.03 7.96 2.60
C LYS A 126 20.49 8.68 1.32
N ILE A 127 19.79 8.51 0.21
CA ILE A 127 20.10 9.16 -1.06
C ILE A 127 19.95 10.68 -0.95
N SER A 128 18.94 11.16 -0.22
CA SER A 128 18.74 12.61 -0.01
C SER A 128 19.81 13.26 0.87
N SER A 129 20.38 12.52 1.82
CA SER A 129 21.43 13.00 2.74
C SER A 129 22.84 13.03 2.14
N SER A 130 23.02 12.42 0.96
CA SER A 130 24.31 12.32 0.26
C SER A 130 24.46 13.33 -0.89
N ARG A 131 23.52 14.28 -1.01
CA ARG A 131 23.54 15.40 -1.95
C ARG A 131 23.68 16.71 -1.20
#